data_AF-A0A9D8NJF2-F1
#
_entry.id   AF-A0A9D8NJF2-F1
#
_cell.length_a   1.000
_cell.length_b   1.000
_cell.length_c   1.000
_cell.angle_alpha   90.00
_cell.angle_beta   90.00
_cell.angle_gamma   90.00
#
_symmetry.space_group_name_H-M   'P 1'
#
loop_
_entity.id
_entity.type
_entity.pdbx_description
1 polymer ?
#
loop_
_entity_poly.entity_id
_entity_poly.type
_entity_poly.pdbx_seq_one_letter_code
_entity_poly.pdbx_strand_id
1 'polypeptide(L)'
;MAEKEVTLMKGNEAIAYAAIRCGCDGYFGYPITPQSEVLETLAAEKPWETTGMVVVQAESEVASINMVYGGAATGKKVMTSSSSPGVSLMQEGISYLAGAELPALIVNVSRGGPSLGTIQPSQADYFQTVKGGGHGDYRLITLAPASVQEMADFVDLAFELAFKYRNPAMILSDGAIGQMMEKVVLPDFKPRRTDEQVQRECPWAANGRTGMRKPNIITSLELRSEAMEIINLRIQAKYREVEKNEVRYEEYMTEDADYLIVAFGSAARISKKVIQIAREQGIKVGLLRPITLWPFPTKRIAELGKKVKGILSLEINAGQMVEDIRLAVECKVPVNWYGRLGGIIPEPEEVVEELRKMTL
;
A
#
# COMPACT_ATOMS: atom_id res chain seq x y z
N MET A 1 -5.40 -20.27 24.75
CA MET A 1 -5.25 -19.09 23.85
C MET A 1 -6.23 -18.06 24.38
N ALA A 2 -5.79 -16.84 24.72
CA ALA A 2 -6.74 -15.79 25.10
C ALA A 2 -7.68 -15.55 23.91
N GLU A 3 -8.99 -15.50 24.16
CA GLU A 3 -9.97 -15.13 23.14
C GLU A 3 -9.60 -13.74 22.63
N LYS A 4 -9.31 -13.63 21.31
CA LYS A 4 -9.02 -12.34 20.70
C LYS A 4 -10.33 -11.56 20.58
N GLU A 5 -10.36 -10.37 21.15
CA GLU A 5 -11.52 -9.49 21.12
C GLU A 5 -11.84 -9.07 19.69
N VAL A 6 -13.10 -9.23 19.29
CA VAL A 6 -13.62 -8.83 17.97
C VAL A 6 -14.38 -7.52 18.15
N THR A 7 -13.93 -6.47 17.47
CA THR A 7 -14.54 -5.13 17.56
C THR A 7 -15.05 -4.69 16.19
N LEU A 8 -16.10 -3.89 16.15
CA LEU A 8 -16.63 -3.29 14.92
C LEU A 8 -16.02 -1.90 14.76
N MET A 9 -15.31 -1.64 13.66
CA MET A 9 -14.64 -0.35 13.41
C MET A 9 -14.52 -0.05 11.92
N LYS A 10 -14.27 1.21 11.58
CA LYS A 10 -13.95 1.66 10.22
C LYS A 10 -12.52 1.29 9.82
N GLY A 11 -12.24 1.23 8.51
CA GLY A 11 -10.90 0.98 7.97
C GLY A 11 -9.85 1.96 8.49
N ASN A 12 -10.17 3.25 8.50
CA ASN A 12 -9.27 4.30 8.98
C ASN A 12 -8.99 4.18 10.50
N GLU A 13 -10.03 3.89 11.29
CA GLU A 13 -9.90 3.64 12.74
C GLU A 13 -9.00 2.43 12.99
N ALA A 14 -9.18 1.36 12.21
CA ALA A 14 -8.39 0.14 12.30
C ALA A 14 -6.89 0.39 12.08
N ILE A 15 -6.53 1.27 11.14
CA ILE A 15 -5.13 1.70 10.93
C ILE A 15 -4.59 2.39 12.17
N ALA A 16 -5.34 3.33 12.76
CA ALA A 16 -4.90 4.08 13.94
C ALA A 16 -4.67 3.14 15.14
N TYR A 17 -5.63 2.25 15.44
CA TYR A 17 -5.48 1.26 16.49
C TYR A 17 -4.31 0.30 16.24
N ALA A 18 -4.15 -0.18 15.00
CA ALA A 18 -3.03 -1.04 14.63
C ALA A 18 -1.69 -0.33 14.78
N ALA A 19 -1.58 0.96 14.43
CA ALA A 19 -0.36 1.76 14.58
C ALA A 19 0.06 1.89 16.05
N ILE A 20 -0.89 2.19 16.95
CA ILE A 20 -0.63 2.24 18.40
C ILE A 20 -0.13 0.88 18.88
N ARG A 21 -0.78 -0.20 18.45
CA ARG A 21 -0.50 -1.56 18.94
C ARG A 21 0.77 -2.17 18.33
N CYS A 22 1.20 -1.78 17.14
CA CYS A 22 2.43 -2.29 16.53
C CYS A 22 3.70 -1.54 16.97
N GLY A 23 3.57 -0.64 17.95
CA GLY A 23 4.67 0.16 18.49
C GLY A 23 5.14 1.25 17.53
N CYS A 24 4.23 1.92 16.84
CA CYS A 24 4.56 3.13 16.08
C CYS A 24 5.08 4.22 17.04
N ASP A 25 6.20 4.84 16.68
CA ASP A 25 6.84 5.90 17.46
C ASP A 25 6.23 7.27 17.15
N GLY A 26 5.79 7.51 15.92
CA GLY A 26 5.31 8.82 15.49
C GLY A 26 4.38 8.79 14.29
N TYR A 27 3.32 9.61 14.36
CA TYR A 27 2.45 9.95 13.25
C TYR A 27 2.55 11.45 12.96
N PHE A 28 2.76 11.78 11.69
CA PHE A 28 2.80 13.16 11.20
C PHE A 28 1.87 13.27 10.00
N GLY A 29 0.79 14.04 10.08
CA GLY A 29 -0.19 14.08 9.00
C GLY A 29 -0.93 15.40 8.89
N TYR A 30 -1.53 15.63 7.72
CA TYR A 30 -2.38 16.78 7.43
C TYR A 30 -3.82 16.30 7.13
N PRO A 31 -4.87 16.95 7.68
CA PRO A 31 -6.24 16.50 7.45
C PRO A 31 -6.64 16.59 5.98
N ILE A 32 -7.10 15.48 5.41
CA ILE A 32 -7.69 15.41 4.07
C ILE A 32 -8.69 14.24 3.99
N THR A 33 -9.89 14.49 3.47
CA THR A 33 -10.90 13.42 3.28
C THR A 33 -10.43 12.44 2.19
N PRO A 34 -10.62 11.11 2.32
CA PRO A 34 -11.33 10.41 3.40
C PRO A 34 -10.43 9.87 4.52
N GLN A 35 -9.14 10.22 4.60
CA GLN A 35 -8.24 9.61 5.60
C GLN A 35 -8.27 10.28 6.97
N SER A 36 -8.79 11.51 7.12
CA SER A 36 -8.73 12.31 8.35
C SER A 36 -9.09 11.55 9.64
N GLU A 37 -9.98 10.55 9.55
CA GLU A 37 -10.36 9.67 10.65
C GLU A 37 -9.14 8.99 11.31
N VAL A 38 -8.04 8.72 10.60
CA VAL A 38 -6.80 8.17 11.21
C VAL A 38 -6.25 9.13 12.27
N LEU A 39 -6.09 10.42 11.92
CA LEU A 39 -5.59 11.43 12.86
C LEU A 39 -6.60 11.71 13.97
N GLU A 40 -7.90 11.75 13.65
CA GLU A 40 -8.97 11.96 14.62
C GLU A 40 -9.00 10.84 15.67
N THR A 41 -8.89 9.57 15.25
CA THR A 41 -8.80 8.42 16.14
C THR A 41 -7.54 8.48 17.00
N LEU A 42 -6.36 8.77 16.43
CA LEU A 42 -5.13 8.93 17.20
C LEU A 42 -5.25 10.06 18.24
N ALA A 43 -5.90 11.18 17.89
CA ALA A 43 -6.13 12.28 18.83
C ALA A 43 -7.09 11.89 19.96
N ALA A 44 -8.13 11.11 19.66
CA ALA A 44 -9.08 10.62 20.64
C ALA A 44 -8.45 9.60 21.62
N GLU A 45 -7.63 8.69 21.10
CA GLU A 45 -6.95 7.64 21.88
C GLU A 45 -5.77 8.14 22.71
N LYS A 46 -5.26 9.34 22.41
CA LYS A 46 -4.15 9.99 23.13
C LYS A 46 -2.95 9.07 23.39
N PRO A 47 -2.39 8.40 22.36
CA PRO A 47 -1.37 7.39 22.56
C PRO A 47 -0.05 7.96 23.13
N TRP A 48 0.14 9.29 23.12
CA TRP A 48 1.23 9.95 23.83
C TRP A 48 1.14 9.78 25.36
N GLU A 49 -0.04 9.52 25.92
CA GLU A 49 -0.24 9.24 27.36
C GLU A 49 -0.07 7.76 27.71
N THR A 50 -0.20 6.85 26.74
CA THR A 50 -0.16 5.39 26.97
C THR A 50 1.11 4.74 26.45
N THR A 51 1.37 4.81 25.14
CA THR A 51 2.56 4.22 24.51
C THR A 51 3.70 5.21 24.42
N GLY A 52 3.40 6.52 24.49
CA GLY A 52 4.31 7.65 24.25
C GLY A 52 4.54 7.92 22.77
N MET A 53 3.67 7.42 21.89
CA MET A 53 3.66 7.76 20.46
C MET A 53 3.46 9.26 20.25
N VAL A 54 4.27 9.87 19.39
CA VAL A 54 4.13 11.27 19.02
C VAL A 54 3.07 11.42 17.94
N VAL A 55 2.11 12.32 18.11
CA VAL A 55 1.07 12.60 17.10
C VAL A 55 1.09 14.09 16.80
N VAL A 56 1.36 14.45 15.54
CA VAL A 56 1.43 15.84 15.10
C VAL A 56 0.52 16.04 13.90
N GLN A 57 -0.41 16.99 14.03
CA GLN A 57 -1.06 17.60 12.89
C GLN A 57 -0.09 18.62 12.28
N ALA A 58 0.48 18.30 11.13
CA ALA A 58 1.36 19.21 10.42
C ALA A 58 0.57 20.33 9.72
N GLU A 59 1.28 21.30 9.16
CA GLU A 59 0.71 22.40 8.37
C GLU A 59 0.41 22.04 6.91
N SER A 60 1.02 20.97 6.40
CA SER A 60 0.83 20.45 5.04
C SER A 60 1.33 19.01 4.91
N GLU A 61 1.01 18.35 3.81
CA GLU A 61 1.59 17.05 3.46
C GLU A 61 3.09 17.11 3.18
N VAL A 62 3.59 18.24 2.64
CA VAL A 62 5.03 18.48 2.45
C VAL A 62 5.75 18.49 3.79
N ALA A 63 5.20 19.18 4.79
CA ALA A 63 5.75 19.17 6.14
C ALA A 63 5.66 17.77 6.77
N SER A 64 4.51 17.11 6.63
CA SER A 64 4.26 15.76 7.17
C SER A 64 5.30 14.75 6.70
N ILE A 65 5.56 14.67 5.38
CA ILE A 65 6.51 13.69 4.84
C ILE A 65 7.96 14.01 5.24
N ASN A 66 8.31 15.29 5.41
CA ASN A 66 9.65 15.68 5.89
C ASN A 66 9.83 15.42 7.39
N MET A 67 8.77 15.53 8.19
CA MET A 67 8.78 15.06 9.59
C MET A 67 8.95 13.53 9.66
N VAL A 68 8.28 12.78 8.78
CA VAL A 68 8.49 11.34 8.61
C VAL A 68 9.94 11.04 8.23
N TYR A 69 10.54 11.77 7.28
CA TYR A 69 11.96 11.62 6.93
C TYR A 69 12.87 11.79 8.16
N GLY A 70 12.68 12.85 8.93
CA GLY A 70 13.43 13.10 10.16
C GLY A 70 13.26 11.99 11.20
N GLY A 71 12.03 11.55 11.44
CA GLY A 71 11.73 10.46 12.37
C GLY A 71 12.35 9.13 11.94
N ALA A 72 12.21 8.76 10.66
CA ALA A 72 12.75 7.53 10.09
C ALA A 72 14.30 7.51 10.12
N ALA A 73 14.94 8.67 9.92
CA ALA A 73 16.39 8.82 10.01
C ALA A 73 16.95 8.45 11.40
N THR A 74 16.13 8.53 12.46
CA THR A 74 16.51 8.12 13.82
C THR A 74 16.28 6.63 14.10
N GLY A 75 15.85 5.86 13.11
CA GLY A 75 15.56 4.43 13.23
C GLY A 75 14.21 4.12 13.89
N LYS A 76 13.37 5.13 14.16
CA LYS A 76 12.04 5.00 14.78
C LYS A 76 10.98 4.59 13.76
N LYS A 77 9.95 3.86 14.19
CA LYS A 77 8.80 3.50 13.35
C LYS A 77 7.89 4.71 13.20
N VAL A 78 7.93 5.37 12.05
CA VAL A 78 7.11 6.56 11.80
C VAL A 78 6.24 6.39 10.58
N MET A 79 5.08 7.06 10.60
CA MET A 79 4.12 6.98 9.52
C MET A 79 3.43 8.32 9.24
N THR A 80 2.79 8.37 8.08
CA THR A 80 1.82 9.39 7.69
C THR A 80 0.65 8.75 6.97
N SER A 81 -0.49 9.44 6.93
CA SER A 81 -1.59 9.11 6.03
C SER A 81 -2.06 10.35 5.28
N SER A 82 -2.47 10.15 4.03
CA SER A 82 -3.00 11.18 3.16
C SER A 82 -3.94 10.56 2.12
N SER A 83 -4.41 11.37 1.17
CA SER A 83 -5.24 10.96 0.06
C SER A 83 -4.73 11.65 -1.20
N SER A 84 -4.84 10.99 -2.35
CA SER A 84 -4.52 11.42 -3.71
C SER A 84 -3.78 12.77 -3.84
N PRO A 85 -4.40 13.97 -3.71
CA PRO A 85 -3.68 15.23 -3.91
C PRO A 85 -2.56 15.46 -2.88
N GLY A 86 -2.78 15.06 -1.64
CA GLY A 86 -1.79 15.16 -0.58
C GLY A 86 -0.62 14.21 -0.81
N VAL A 87 -0.85 12.99 -1.32
CA VAL A 87 0.23 12.09 -1.71
C VAL A 87 1.02 12.64 -2.91
N SER A 88 0.38 13.39 -3.81
CA SER A 88 1.11 14.16 -4.85
C SER A 88 2.08 15.18 -4.24
N LEU A 89 1.68 15.89 -3.19
CA LEU A 89 2.55 16.84 -2.49
C LEU A 89 3.70 16.13 -1.75
N MET A 90 3.52 14.87 -1.35
CA MET A 90 4.56 14.08 -0.67
C MET A 90 5.61 13.49 -1.62
N GLN A 91 5.42 13.52 -2.94
CA GLN A 91 6.23 12.75 -3.89
C GLN A 91 7.74 13.02 -3.81
N GLU A 92 8.15 14.27 -3.60
CA GLU A 92 9.55 14.62 -3.38
C GLU A 92 10.10 13.91 -2.13
N GLY A 93 9.43 14.05 -0.98
CA GLY A 93 9.83 13.41 0.27
C GLY A 93 9.80 11.88 0.22
N ILE A 94 8.86 11.29 -0.51
CA ILE A 94 8.79 9.84 -0.76
C ILE A 94 10.02 9.37 -1.53
N SER A 95 10.42 10.08 -2.59
CA SER A 95 11.63 9.75 -3.34
C SER A 95 12.90 9.91 -2.50
N TYR A 96 12.96 10.91 -1.61
CA TYR A 96 14.07 11.08 -0.67
C TYR A 96 14.14 9.97 0.38
N LEU A 97 13.01 9.53 0.94
CA LEU A 97 12.96 8.36 1.84
C LEU A 97 13.55 7.11 1.16
N ALA A 98 13.17 6.86 -0.09
CA ALA A 98 13.68 5.72 -0.84
C ALA A 98 15.18 5.83 -1.14
N GLY A 99 15.63 7.01 -1.61
CA GLY A 99 17.04 7.28 -1.92
C GLY A 99 17.96 7.25 -0.70
N ALA A 100 17.48 7.71 0.46
CA ALA A 100 18.19 7.63 1.74
C ALA A 100 18.05 6.26 2.45
N GLU A 101 17.31 5.32 1.84
CA GLU A 101 17.04 3.98 2.35
C GLU A 101 16.44 4.01 3.77
N LEU A 102 15.42 4.85 3.95
CA LEU A 102 14.75 5.08 5.22
C LEU A 102 13.42 4.29 5.29
N PRO A 103 13.22 3.49 6.35
CA PRO A 103 11.98 2.75 6.56
C PRO A 103 10.89 3.68 7.14
N ALA A 104 9.78 3.80 6.43
CA ALA A 104 8.60 4.53 6.87
C ALA A 104 7.33 3.93 6.25
N LEU A 105 6.19 4.20 6.87
CA LEU A 105 4.87 3.81 6.35
C LEU A 105 4.11 5.03 5.83
N ILE A 106 3.67 4.98 4.59
CA ILE A 106 2.75 5.94 4.00
C ILE A 106 1.41 5.24 3.74
N VAL A 107 0.31 5.77 4.24
CA VAL A 107 -1.03 5.28 3.89
C VAL A 107 -1.67 6.26 2.92
N ASN A 108 -2.00 5.78 1.72
CA ASN A 108 -2.82 6.51 0.76
C ASN A 108 -4.24 5.93 0.79
N VAL A 109 -5.21 6.70 1.25
CA VAL A 109 -6.63 6.35 1.12
C VAL A 109 -7.18 7.13 -0.08
N SER A 110 -7.10 6.53 -1.26
CA SER A 110 -7.35 7.20 -2.52
C SER A 110 -8.82 7.53 -2.76
N ARG A 111 -9.04 8.66 -3.42
CA ARG A 111 -10.36 9.22 -3.74
C ARG A 111 -10.42 9.64 -5.20
N GLY A 112 -11.62 9.89 -5.73
CA GLY A 112 -11.81 10.20 -7.14
C GLY A 112 -11.09 11.48 -7.55
N GLY A 113 -10.22 11.40 -8.56
CA GLY A 113 -9.57 12.53 -9.23
C GLY A 113 -9.98 12.65 -10.71
N PRO A 114 -9.20 13.36 -11.56
CA PRO A 114 -7.94 14.06 -11.25
C PRO A 114 -8.16 15.39 -10.52
N SER A 115 -7.06 16.10 -10.19
CA SER A 115 -7.07 17.37 -9.44
C SER A 115 -7.70 17.20 -8.05
N LEU A 116 -8.39 18.23 -7.52
CA LEU A 116 -9.07 18.17 -6.23
C LEU A 116 -10.08 17.01 -6.18
N GLY A 117 -10.77 16.78 -7.31
CA GLY A 117 -11.63 15.64 -7.51
C GLY A 117 -12.86 15.61 -6.60
N THR A 118 -13.24 14.41 -6.18
CA THR A 118 -14.35 14.10 -5.28
C THR A 118 -13.84 13.37 -4.04
N ILE A 119 -14.67 13.30 -2.99
CA ILE A 119 -14.38 12.50 -1.79
C ILE A 119 -14.75 11.03 -1.95
N GLN A 120 -15.42 10.67 -3.05
CA GLN A 120 -15.85 9.29 -3.31
C GLN A 120 -14.66 8.36 -3.60
N PRO A 121 -14.79 7.04 -3.37
CA PRO A 121 -13.70 6.08 -3.49
C PRO A 121 -13.07 6.05 -4.90
N SER A 122 -11.78 5.77 -5.03
CA SER A 122 -11.18 5.51 -6.35
C SER A 122 -9.90 4.70 -6.19
N GLN A 123 -9.49 4.05 -7.28
CA GLN A 123 -8.21 3.33 -7.40
C GLN A 123 -7.27 4.04 -8.40
N ALA A 124 -7.50 5.32 -8.68
CA ALA A 124 -6.78 6.08 -9.71
C ALA A 124 -5.38 6.55 -9.29
N ASP A 125 -4.92 6.18 -8.10
CA ASP A 125 -3.56 6.47 -7.63
C ASP A 125 -2.59 5.30 -7.88
N TYR A 126 -3.03 4.22 -8.55
CA TYR A 126 -2.20 3.03 -8.81
C TYR A 126 -0.84 3.40 -9.43
N PHE A 127 -0.82 4.20 -10.50
CA PHE A 127 0.42 4.68 -11.12
C PHE A 127 1.25 5.55 -10.18
N GLN A 128 0.63 6.53 -9.53
CA GLN A 128 1.30 7.39 -8.55
C GLN A 128 2.04 6.57 -7.49
N THR A 129 1.44 5.43 -7.10
CA THR A 129 1.99 4.54 -6.10
C THR A 129 3.06 3.58 -6.64
N VAL A 130 2.80 2.88 -7.75
CA VAL A 130 3.66 1.75 -8.19
C VAL A 130 4.60 2.10 -9.35
N LYS A 131 4.25 3.09 -10.16
CA LYS A 131 5.12 3.64 -11.21
C LYS A 131 5.90 4.85 -10.70
N GLY A 132 5.37 5.51 -9.68
CA GLY A 132 5.97 6.64 -8.99
C GLY A 132 5.31 7.97 -9.32
N GLY A 133 5.85 9.02 -8.73
CA GLY A 133 5.48 10.42 -8.95
C GLY A 133 6.58 11.39 -8.51
N GLY A 134 7.49 10.93 -7.65
CA GLY A 134 8.79 11.56 -7.38
C GLY A 134 9.83 11.20 -8.45
N HIS A 135 11.08 11.58 -8.21
CA HIS A 135 12.17 11.41 -9.16
C HIS A 135 13.10 10.24 -8.82
N GLY A 136 13.77 9.69 -9.84
CA GLY A 136 14.73 8.58 -9.72
C GLY A 136 14.10 7.20 -9.88
N ASP A 137 14.95 6.19 -10.03
CA ASP A 137 14.54 4.79 -10.27
C ASP A 137 14.10 4.08 -8.97
N TYR A 138 13.26 4.73 -8.17
CA TYR A 138 12.82 4.23 -6.87
C TYR A 138 11.56 3.36 -6.97
N ARG A 139 11.34 2.54 -5.95
CA ARG A 139 10.15 1.72 -5.77
C ARG A 139 9.67 1.73 -4.33
N LEU A 140 8.36 1.58 -4.13
CA LEU A 140 7.71 1.48 -2.82
C LEU A 140 7.12 0.09 -2.66
N ILE A 141 7.33 -0.53 -1.50
CA ILE A 141 6.65 -1.80 -1.19
C ILE A 141 5.18 -1.47 -0.93
N THR A 142 4.29 -1.80 -1.87
CA THR A 142 2.89 -1.37 -1.82
C THR A 142 1.95 -2.53 -1.53
N LEU A 143 1.22 -2.44 -0.42
CA LEU A 143 0.15 -3.35 -0.02
C LEU A 143 -1.22 -2.75 -0.37
N ALA A 144 -2.16 -3.58 -0.83
CA ALA A 144 -3.51 -3.17 -1.21
C ALA A 144 -4.58 -3.97 -0.44
N PRO A 145 -5.10 -3.42 0.67
CA PRO A 145 -6.12 -4.09 1.49
C PRO A 145 -7.47 -4.13 0.77
N ALA A 146 -8.17 -5.26 0.90
CA ALA A 146 -9.53 -5.47 0.39
C ALA A 146 -10.58 -5.60 1.51
N SER A 147 -10.19 -5.35 2.77
CA SER A 147 -11.05 -5.39 3.96
C SER A 147 -10.51 -4.50 5.08
N VAL A 148 -11.34 -4.20 6.07
CA VAL A 148 -10.94 -3.48 7.28
C VAL A 148 -9.95 -4.31 8.12
N GLN A 149 -10.06 -5.64 8.10
CA GLN A 149 -9.08 -6.51 8.76
C GLN A 149 -7.68 -6.34 8.15
N GLU A 150 -7.59 -6.33 6.82
CA GLU A 150 -6.30 -6.11 6.14
C GLU A 150 -5.78 -4.68 6.34
N MET A 151 -6.66 -3.68 6.52
CA MET A 151 -6.25 -2.33 6.91
C MET A 151 -5.49 -2.33 8.24
N ALA A 152 -5.90 -3.15 9.22
CA ALA A 152 -5.18 -3.31 10.48
C ALA A 152 -3.91 -4.15 10.32
N ASP A 153 -4.02 -5.34 9.71
CA ASP A 153 -2.92 -6.31 9.61
C ASP A 153 -1.74 -5.75 8.80
N PHE A 154 -2.03 -4.97 7.76
CA PHE A 154 -0.99 -4.45 6.87
C PHE A 154 -0.16 -3.34 7.49
N VAL A 155 -0.57 -2.71 8.60
CA VAL A 155 0.26 -1.71 9.30
C VAL A 155 1.54 -2.35 9.84
N ASP A 156 1.41 -3.47 10.56
CA ASP A 156 2.55 -4.16 11.14
C ASP A 156 3.40 -4.83 10.05
N LEU A 157 2.76 -5.45 9.06
CA LEU A 157 3.45 -6.02 7.89
C LEU A 157 4.23 -4.95 7.11
N ALA A 158 3.65 -3.77 6.89
CA ALA A 158 4.32 -2.70 6.16
C ALA A 158 5.55 -2.19 6.93
N PHE A 159 5.49 -2.06 8.25
CA PHE A 159 6.67 -1.75 9.05
C PHE A 159 7.71 -2.86 8.99
N GLU A 160 7.31 -4.14 9.07
CA GLU A 160 8.24 -5.27 8.93
C GLU A 160 8.99 -5.20 7.60
N LEU A 161 8.26 -5.04 6.50
CA LEU A 161 8.84 -4.93 5.15
C LEU A 161 9.72 -3.69 5.01
N ALA A 162 9.28 -2.55 5.53
CA ALA A 162 10.03 -1.31 5.44
C ALA A 162 11.40 -1.44 6.13
N PHE A 163 11.42 -1.98 7.36
CA PHE A 163 12.67 -2.16 8.12
C PHE A 163 13.53 -3.29 7.55
N LYS A 164 12.94 -4.40 7.10
CA LYS A 164 13.66 -5.53 6.48
C LYS A 164 14.47 -5.08 5.26
N TYR A 165 13.87 -4.26 4.41
CA TYR A 165 14.49 -3.83 3.15
C TYR A 165 15.06 -2.41 3.19
N ARG A 166 15.03 -1.71 4.34
CA ARG A 166 15.40 -0.29 4.41
C ARG A 166 14.79 0.51 3.24
N ASN A 167 13.48 0.42 3.13
CA ASN A 167 12.72 1.04 2.05
C ASN A 167 11.38 1.54 2.59
N PRO A 168 10.83 2.64 2.07
CA PRO A 168 9.45 2.99 2.39
C PRO A 168 8.47 1.92 1.92
N ALA A 169 7.43 1.72 2.72
CA ALA A 169 6.26 0.91 2.39
C ALA A 169 5.02 1.79 2.29
N MET A 170 4.10 1.41 1.41
CA MET A 170 2.84 2.11 1.20
C MET A 170 1.66 1.15 1.37
N ILE A 171 0.61 1.60 2.04
CA ILE A 171 -0.72 0.98 1.97
C ILE A 171 -1.56 1.82 1.02
N LEU A 172 -2.00 1.24 -0.10
CA LEU A 172 -2.94 1.88 -1.02
C LEU A 172 -4.34 1.29 -0.81
N SER A 173 -5.16 2.02 -0.07
CA SER A 173 -6.59 1.75 0.12
C SER A 173 -7.41 2.75 -0.69
N ASP A 174 -8.72 2.52 -0.79
CA ASP A 174 -9.68 3.49 -1.32
C ASP A 174 -10.65 3.97 -0.23
N GLY A 175 -11.39 5.04 -0.51
CA GLY A 175 -12.39 5.59 0.40
C GLY A 175 -13.49 4.60 0.82
N ALA A 176 -13.79 3.56 0.03
CA ALA A 176 -14.81 2.59 0.39
C ALA A 176 -14.31 1.72 1.55
N ILE A 177 -13.10 1.17 1.42
CA ILE A 177 -12.47 0.35 2.46
C ILE A 177 -12.11 1.20 3.68
N GLY A 178 -11.69 2.45 3.49
CA GLY A 178 -11.38 3.37 4.59
C GLY A 178 -12.58 3.67 5.49
N GLN A 179 -13.76 3.88 4.91
CA GLN A 179 -14.94 4.36 5.65
C GLN A 179 -15.96 3.27 6.00
N MET A 180 -15.91 2.09 5.35
CA MET A 180 -16.79 0.98 5.72
C MET A 180 -16.44 0.41 7.09
N MET A 181 -17.44 -0.13 7.79
CA MET A 181 -17.25 -0.80 9.08
C MET A 181 -17.32 -2.32 8.93
N GLU A 182 -16.37 -3.02 9.54
CA GLU A 182 -16.37 -4.48 9.62
C GLU A 182 -15.88 -4.96 10.98
N LYS A 183 -16.09 -6.25 11.24
CA LYS A 183 -15.47 -6.92 12.39
C LYS A 183 -13.98 -7.02 12.18
N VAL A 184 -13.20 -6.59 13.16
CA VAL A 184 -11.75 -6.60 13.15
C VAL A 184 -11.24 -7.25 14.43
N VAL A 185 -10.20 -8.07 14.27
CA VAL A 185 -9.34 -8.52 15.36
C VAL A 185 -8.06 -7.71 15.28
N LEU A 186 -7.83 -6.84 16.26
CA LEU A 186 -6.64 -6.01 16.30
C LEU A 186 -5.37 -6.85 16.53
N PRO A 187 -4.20 -6.41 15.99
CA PRO A 187 -2.94 -7.13 16.18
C PRO A 187 -2.55 -7.21 17.66
N ASP A 188 -1.72 -8.18 18.01
CA ASP A 188 -1.19 -8.28 19.37
C ASP A 188 -0.32 -7.04 19.70
N PHE A 189 -0.36 -6.59 20.96
CA PHE A 189 0.38 -5.39 21.36
C PHE A 189 1.90 -5.66 21.34
N LYS A 190 2.64 -4.78 20.65
CA LYS A 190 4.10 -4.77 20.55
C LYS A 190 4.60 -3.44 21.13
N PRO A 191 5.44 -3.46 22.18
CA PRO A 191 6.00 -2.23 22.72
C PRO A 191 6.92 -1.55 21.68
N ARG A 192 7.07 -0.23 21.81
CA ARG A 192 8.04 0.53 21.01
C ARG A 192 9.45 0.06 21.32
N ARG A 193 10.35 0.17 20.33
CA ARG A 193 11.77 -0.16 20.54
C ARG A 193 12.42 0.86 21.46
N THR A 194 13.10 0.35 22.47
CA THR A 194 14.01 1.13 23.31
C THR A 194 15.16 1.69 22.47
N ASP A 195 15.84 2.72 22.97
CA ASP A 195 16.97 3.31 22.25
C ASP A 195 18.13 2.32 22.06
N GLU A 196 18.33 1.40 23.01
CA GLU A 196 19.30 0.30 22.88
C GLU A 196 18.94 -0.67 21.75
N GLN A 197 17.65 -1.04 21.64
CA GLN A 197 17.16 -1.87 20.54
C GLN A 197 17.33 -1.17 19.18
N VAL A 198 16.97 0.12 19.11
CA VAL A 198 17.17 0.92 17.89
C VAL A 198 18.66 0.97 17.52
N GLN A 199 19.55 1.20 18.48
CA GLN A 199 20.99 1.24 18.22
C GLN A 199 21.54 -0.10 17.70
N ARG A 200 21.03 -1.22 18.23
CA ARG A 200 21.44 -2.57 17.82
C ARG A 200 20.90 -2.96 16.46
N GLU A 201 19.61 -2.71 16.21
CA GLU A 201 18.89 -3.18 15.02
C GLU A 201 18.98 -2.20 13.85
N CYS A 202 19.24 -0.92 14.13
CA CYS A 202 19.39 0.15 13.13
C CYS A 202 20.74 0.85 13.33
N PRO A 203 21.88 0.17 13.07
CA PRO A 203 23.21 0.76 13.26
C PRO A 203 23.47 2.00 12.40
N TRP A 204 22.66 2.20 11.34
CA TRP A 204 22.65 3.35 10.44
C TRP A 204 21.90 4.58 10.99
N ALA A 205 21.11 4.43 12.06
CA ALA A 205 20.27 5.51 12.59
C ALA A 205 21.08 6.71 13.10
N ALA A 206 20.59 7.92 12.83
CA ALA A 206 21.12 9.18 13.32
C ALA A 206 20.58 9.53 14.72
N ASN A 207 20.82 8.66 15.69
CA ASN A 207 20.27 8.74 17.06
C ASN A 207 21.32 9.12 18.12
N GLY A 208 22.18 10.09 17.82
CA GLY A 208 23.26 10.54 18.72
C GLY A 208 24.54 9.74 18.61
N ARG A 209 25.59 10.15 19.33
CA ARG A 209 26.90 9.49 19.33
C ARG A 209 27.15 8.83 20.69
N THR A 210 27.21 7.51 20.71
CA THR A 210 27.54 6.72 21.90
C THR A 210 28.97 6.18 21.79
N GLY A 211 29.77 6.40 22.85
CA GLY A 211 31.17 5.99 22.91
C GLY A 211 32.01 6.49 21.72
N MET A 212 32.70 5.58 21.05
CA MET A 212 33.63 5.89 19.95
C MET A 212 32.99 5.83 18.55
N ARG A 213 31.68 5.58 18.42
CA ARG A 213 30.99 5.48 17.11
C ARG A 213 31.20 6.77 16.29
N LYS A 214 31.44 6.66 14.98
CA LYS A 214 31.43 7.84 14.09
C LYS A 214 29.99 8.37 13.93
N PRO A 215 29.79 9.67 13.67
CA PRO A 215 28.45 10.18 13.34
C PRO A 215 27.89 9.48 12.10
N ASN A 216 26.63 9.02 12.18
CA ASN A 216 25.89 8.57 11.01
C ASN A 216 25.31 9.79 10.28
N ILE A 217 25.53 9.85 8.97
CA ILE A 217 25.00 10.92 8.12
C ILE A 217 23.96 10.29 7.20
N ILE A 218 22.73 10.78 7.28
CA ILE A 218 21.64 10.38 6.40
C ILE A 218 21.51 11.45 5.31
N THR A 219 21.87 11.07 4.08
CA THR A 219 21.82 11.96 2.91
C THR A 219 21.43 11.16 1.68
N SER A 220 20.68 11.78 0.79
CA SER A 220 20.35 11.30 -0.56
C SER A 220 21.18 12.00 -1.65
N LEU A 221 22.13 12.87 -1.27
CA LEU A 221 23.00 13.61 -2.19
C LEU A 221 24.35 12.90 -2.37
N GLU A 222 24.68 12.57 -3.61
CA GLU A 222 26.03 12.17 -4.05
C GLU A 222 26.36 12.91 -5.35
N LEU A 223 27.48 13.62 -5.37
CA LEU A 223 27.87 14.49 -6.49
C LEU A 223 28.75 13.76 -7.52
N ARG A 224 29.44 12.69 -7.11
CA ARG A 224 30.32 11.93 -8.00
C ARG A 224 29.51 10.85 -8.72
N SER A 225 29.45 10.91 -10.03
CA SER A 225 28.67 9.98 -10.85
C SER A 225 29.04 8.53 -10.60
N GLU A 226 30.32 8.20 -10.46
CA GLU A 226 30.81 6.85 -10.21
C GLU A 226 30.36 6.32 -8.84
N ALA A 227 30.32 7.19 -7.81
CA ALA A 227 29.81 6.82 -6.49
C ALA A 227 28.28 6.66 -6.51
N MET A 228 27.58 7.52 -7.24
CA MET A 228 26.13 7.45 -7.38
C MET A 228 25.69 6.21 -8.17
N GLU A 229 26.46 5.77 -9.16
CA GLU A 229 26.21 4.51 -9.87
C GLU A 229 26.27 3.31 -8.91
N ILE A 230 27.27 3.25 -8.03
CA ILE A 230 27.37 2.19 -7.01
C ILE A 230 26.14 2.18 -6.09
N ILE A 231 25.66 3.37 -5.69
CA ILE A 231 24.43 3.51 -4.88
C ILE A 231 23.22 2.98 -5.65
N ASN A 232 23.05 3.36 -6.92
CA ASN A 232 21.96 2.88 -7.76
C ASN A 232 22.01 1.36 -7.92
N LEU A 233 23.18 0.78 -8.22
CA LEU A 233 23.34 -0.67 -8.34
C LEU A 233 22.93 -1.40 -7.05
N ARG A 234 23.27 -0.85 -5.87
CA ARG A 234 22.83 -1.37 -4.56
C ARG A 234 21.31 -1.29 -4.39
N ILE A 235 20.71 -0.14 -4.68
CA ILE A 235 19.26 0.08 -4.56
C ILE A 235 18.50 -0.84 -5.53
N GLN A 236 18.96 -0.98 -6.78
CA GLN A 236 18.35 -1.89 -7.74
C GLN A 236 18.50 -3.37 -7.33
N ALA A 237 19.63 -3.76 -6.71
CA ALA A 237 19.79 -5.10 -6.16
C ALA A 237 18.80 -5.39 -5.03
N LYS A 238 18.60 -4.42 -4.13
CA LYS A 238 17.58 -4.47 -3.07
C LYS A 238 16.17 -4.66 -3.64
N TYR A 239 15.82 -3.92 -4.69
CA TYR A 239 14.51 -4.07 -5.35
C TYR A 239 14.32 -5.45 -5.99
N ARG A 240 15.34 -6.02 -6.63
CA ARG A 240 15.28 -7.38 -7.15
C ARG A 240 15.05 -8.42 -6.05
N GLU A 241 15.64 -8.24 -4.87
CA GLU A 241 15.37 -9.10 -3.72
C GLU A 241 13.92 -8.96 -3.21
N VAL A 242 13.38 -7.73 -3.19
CA VAL A 242 11.95 -7.52 -2.86
C VAL A 242 11.06 -8.23 -3.89
N GLU A 243 11.30 -8.05 -5.19
CA GLU A 243 10.52 -8.69 -6.26
C GLU A 243 10.55 -10.22 -6.21
N LYS A 244 11.65 -10.79 -5.72
CA LYS A 244 11.78 -12.24 -5.57
C LYS A 244 10.99 -12.77 -4.36
N ASN A 245 11.01 -12.05 -3.25
CA ASN A 245 10.61 -12.58 -1.95
C ASN A 245 9.25 -12.07 -1.46
N GLU A 246 8.77 -10.94 -1.99
CA GLU A 246 7.66 -10.18 -1.40
C GLU A 246 6.43 -10.05 -2.29
N VAL A 247 6.34 -10.85 -3.36
CA VAL A 247 5.13 -10.94 -4.18
C VAL A 247 4.04 -11.68 -3.41
N ARG A 248 2.90 -11.01 -3.22
CA ARG A 248 1.73 -11.56 -2.52
C ARG A 248 0.48 -11.40 -3.35
N TYR A 249 -0.33 -12.45 -3.40
CA TYR A 249 -1.62 -12.46 -4.08
C TYR A 249 -2.54 -13.51 -3.47
N GLU A 250 -3.83 -13.37 -3.74
CA GLU A 250 -4.86 -14.36 -3.42
C GLU A 250 -5.47 -14.88 -4.73
N GLU A 251 -5.70 -16.18 -4.81
CA GLU A 251 -6.45 -16.80 -5.90
C GLU A 251 -7.81 -17.27 -5.38
N TYR A 252 -8.83 -17.13 -6.21
CA TYR A 252 -10.18 -17.59 -5.91
C TYR A 252 -10.81 -18.21 -7.15
N MET A 253 -11.10 -19.52 -7.07
CA MET A 253 -11.71 -20.32 -8.14
C MET A 253 -10.95 -20.23 -9.48
N THR A 254 -9.62 -20.37 -9.46
CA THR A 254 -8.75 -20.25 -10.65
C THR A 254 -8.42 -21.60 -11.29
N GLU A 255 -8.68 -22.72 -10.62
CA GLU A 255 -8.24 -24.05 -11.02
C GLU A 255 -8.93 -24.56 -12.28
N ASP A 256 -10.24 -24.29 -12.41
CA ASP A 256 -11.10 -24.71 -13.52
C ASP A 256 -11.56 -23.55 -14.41
N ALA A 257 -10.98 -22.36 -14.22
CA ALA A 257 -11.43 -21.13 -14.87
C ALA A 257 -11.06 -21.07 -16.36
N ASP A 258 -12.04 -20.73 -17.20
CA ASP A 258 -11.85 -20.36 -18.60
C ASP A 258 -11.46 -18.89 -18.76
N TYR A 259 -11.82 -18.03 -17.80
CA TYR A 259 -11.53 -16.59 -17.78
C TYR A 259 -10.97 -16.16 -16.43
N LEU A 260 -10.18 -15.09 -16.41
CA LEU A 260 -9.60 -14.54 -15.17
C LEU A 260 -10.03 -13.10 -14.98
N ILE A 261 -10.47 -12.73 -13.78
CA ILE A 261 -10.52 -11.35 -13.33
C ILE A 261 -9.23 -11.06 -12.57
N VAL A 262 -8.59 -9.92 -12.85
CA VAL A 262 -7.52 -9.38 -12.00
C VAL A 262 -8.00 -8.06 -11.44
N ALA A 263 -8.05 -7.95 -10.12
CA ALA A 263 -8.57 -6.81 -9.39
C ALA A 263 -7.89 -6.69 -8.02
N PHE A 264 -7.69 -5.48 -7.49
CA PHE A 264 -7.18 -5.25 -6.14
C PHE A 264 -8.18 -4.46 -5.29
N GLY A 265 -7.94 -4.39 -3.97
CA GLY A 265 -8.76 -3.58 -3.06
C GLY A 265 -10.26 -3.87 -3.12
N SER A 266 -11.09 -2.82 -3.07
CA SER A 266 -12.55 -2.94 -3.16
C SER A 266 -13.04 -3.62 -4.45
N ALA A 267 -12.38 -3.39 -5.59
CA ALA A 267 -12.72 -4.07 -6.86
C ALA A 267 -12.56 -5.60 -6.77
N ALA A 268 -11.56 -6.09 -6.03
CA ALA A 268 -11.41 -7.53 -5.80
C ALA A 268 -12.54 -8.12 -4.94
N ARG A 269 -13.06 -7.34 -3.99
CA ARG A 269 -14.22 -7.74 -3.18
C ARG A 269 -15.48 -7.87 -4.03
N ILE A 270 -15.73 -6.90 -4.91
CA ILE A 270 -16.84 -6.93 -5.89
C ILE A 270 -16.70 -8.15 -6.81
N SER A 271 -15.48 -8.45 -7.25
CA SER A 271 -15.18 -9.58 -8.12
C SER A 271 -15.63 -10.94 -7.54
N LYS A 272 -15.61 -11.11 -6.20
CA LYS A 272 -16.11 -12.35 -5.59
C LYS A 272 -17.60 -12.56 -5.85
N LYS A 273 -18.41 -11.49 -5.83
CA LYS A 273 -19.84 -11.55 -6.17
C LYS A 273 -20.05 -11.73 -7.68
N VAL A 274 -19.27 -11.05 -8.52
CA VAL A 274 -19.28 -11.23 -9.98
C VAL A 274 -19.04 -12.70 -10.34
N ILE A 275 -18.02 -13.33 -9.75
CA ILE A 275 -17.68 -14.74 -10.01
C ILE A 275 -18.83 -15.66 -9.63
N GLN A 276 -19.49 -15.42 -8.50
CA GLN A 276 -20.66 -16.20 -8.11
C GLN A 276 -21.76 -16.14 -9.20
N ILE A 277 -22.15 -14.93 -9.60
CA ILE A 277 -23.22 -14.72 -10.59
C ILE A 277 -22.83 -15.29 -11.96
N ALA A 278 -21.59 -15.06 -12.40
CA ALA A 278 -21.09 -15.55 -13.69
C ALA A 278 -21.06 -17.09 -13.74
N ARG A 279 -20.62 -17.74 -12.65
CA ARG A 279 -20.58 -19.21 -12.55
C ARG A 279 -21.98 -19.83 -12.48
N GLU A 280 -22.94 -19.19 -11.82
CA GLU A 280 -24.36 -19.60 -11.85
C GLU A 280 -24.94 -19.59 -13.28
N GLN A 281 -24.37 -18.76 -14.16
CA GLN A 281 -24.71 -18.68 -15.58
C GLN A 281 -23.83 -19.56 -16.49
N GLY A 282 -22.98 -20.42 -15.91
CA GLY A 282 -22.11 -21.34 -16.65
C GLY A 282 -20.79 -20.75 -17.14
N ILE A 283 -20.45 -19.50 -16.79
CA ILE A 283 -19.17 -18.88 -17.14
C ILE A 283 -18.13 -19.23 -16.07
N LYS A 284 -17.15 -20.08 -16.41
CA LYS A 284 -16.06 -20.44 -15.49
C LYS A 284 -15.04 -19.32 -15.40
N VAL A 285 -15.19 -18.48 -14.39
CA VAL A 285 -14.28 -17.36 -14.15
C VAL A 285 -13.65 -17.46 -12.75
N GLY A 286 -12.36 -17.12 -12.66
CA GLY A 286 -11.62 -17.03 -11.39
C GLY A 286 -11.12 -15.61 -11.12
N LEU A 287 -10.59 -15.37 -9.92
CA LEU A 287 -9.96 -14.11 -9.52
C LEU A 287 -8.50 -14.36 -9.13
N LEU A 288 -7.60 -13.51 -9.63
CA LEU A 288 -6.31 -13.26 -8.99
C LEU A 288 -6.33 -11.84 -8.41
N ARG A 289 -6.19 -11.74 -7.09
CA ARG A 289 -6.10 -10.48 -6.36
C ARG A 289 -4.65 -10.19 -5.99
N PRO A 290 -4.00 -9.17 -6.59
CA PRO A 290 -2.74 -8.67 -6.07
C PRO A 290 -2.94 -8.13 -4.64
N ILE A 291 -2.20 -8.67 -3.68
CA ILE A 291 -2.06 -8.11 -2.33
C ILE A 291 -0.92 -7.10 -2.33
N THR A 292 0.15 -7.39 -3.06
CA THR A 292 1.21 -6.43 -3.37
C THR A 292 1.00 -5.84 -4.77
N LEU A 293 0.92 -4.51 -4.85
CA LEU A 293 0.84 -3.81 -6.14
C LEU A 293 2.23 -3.54 -6.71
N TRP A 294 3.21 -3.30 -5.83
CA TRP A 294 4.61 -3.53 -6.11
C TRP A 294 5.25 -4.25 -4.90
N PRO A 295 5.96 -5.37 -5.10
CA PRO A 295 6.18 -6.05 -6.37
C PRO A 295 4.90 -6.73 -6.89
N PHE A 296 4.65 -6.62 -8.20
CA PHE A 296 3.42 -7.10 -8.85
C PHE A 296 3.50 -8.62 -9.15
N PRO A 297 2.40 -9.39 -9.07
CA PRO A 297 2.41 -10.84 -9.32
C PRO A 297 2.51 -11.25 -10.80
N THR A 298 3.44 -10.63 -11.53
CA THR A 298 3.68 -10.80 -12.98
C THR A 298 3.82 -12.28 -13.37
N LYS A 299 4.68 -13.03 -12.67
CA LYS A 299 4.92 -14.45 -12.99
C LYS A 299 3.65 -15.28 -12.88
N ARG A 300 2.86 -15.05 -11.83
CA ARG A 300 1.65 -15.83 -11.60
C ARG A 300 0.55 -15.49 -12.60
N ILE A 301 0.38 -14.20 -12.93
CA ILE A 301 -0.54 -13.76 -13.98
C ILE A 301 -0.14 -14.40 -15.33
N ALA A 302 1.16 -14.43 -15.65
CA ALA A 302 1.65 -15.09 -16.87
C ALA A 302 1.34 -16.59 -16.91
N GLU A 303 1.44 -17.30 -15.78
CA GLU A 303 1.10 -18.72 -15.68
C GLU A 303 -0.39 -18.99 -15.87
N LEU A 304 -1.26 -18.19 -15.23
CA LEU A 304 -2.71 -18.30 -15.39
C LEU A 304 -3.15 -17.90 -16.80
N GLY A 305 -2.50 -16.88 -17.38
CA GLY A 305 -2.74 -16.41 -18.74
C GLY A 305 -2.55 -17.50 -19.82
N LYS A 306 -1.77 -18.54 -19.55
CA LYS A 306 -1.60 -19.70 -20.45
C LYS A 306 -2.79 -20.66 -20.43
N LYS A 307 -3.65 -20.58 -19.40
CA LYS A 307 -4.75 -21.52 -19.14
C LYS A 307 -6.12 -20.94 -19.48
N VAL A 308 -6.25 -19.61 -19.43
CA VAL A 308 -7.50 -18.90 -19.67
C VAL A 308 -7.58 -18.39 -21.11
N LYS A 309 -8.81 -18.18 -21.58
CA LYS A 309 -9.15 -17.63 -22.90
C LYS A 309 -9.06 -16.10 -22.94
N GLY A 310 -9.20 -15.45 -21.78
CA GLY A 310 -9.16 -13.99 -21.64
C GLY A 310 -9.01 -13.55 -20.18
N ILE A 311 -8.48 -12.34 -20.00
CA ILE A 311 -8.33 -11.68 -18.70
C ILE A 311 -9.11 -10.37 -18.70
N LEU A 312 -9.88 -10.12 -17.65
CA LEU A 312 -10.55 -8.84 -17.39
C LEU A 312 -9.85 -8.12 -16.24
N SER A 313 -9.25 -6.96 -16.50
CA SER A 313 -8.84 -6.02 -15.46
C SER A 313 -10.08 -5.28 -14.96
N LEU A 314 -10.47 -5.49 -13.70
CA LEU A 314 -11.56 -4.75 -13.07
C LEU A 314 -10.98 -3.67 -12.14
N GLU A 315 -11.27 -2.40 -12.43
CA GLU A 315 -10.66 -1.26 -11.74
C GLU A 315 -11.67 -0.14 -11.44
N ILE A 316 -11.44 0.62 -10.36
CA ILE A 316 -12.20 1.86 -10.05
C ILE A 316 -11.38 3.09 -10.49
N ASN A 317 -10.90 3.04 -11.73
CA ASN A 317 -10.11 4.05 -12.41
C ASN A 317 -10.20 3.86 -13.94
N ALA A 318 -9.44 4.63 -14.72
CA ALA A 318 -9.44 4.61 -16.19
C ALA A 318 -8.52 3.55 -16.85
N GLY A 319 -8.16 2.49 -16.11
CA GLY A 319 -7.31 1.40 -16.58
C GLY A 319 -5.83 1.68 -16.37
N GLN A 320 -5.36 1.59 -15.13
CA GLN A 320 -3.94 1.74 -14.80
C GLN A 320 -3.27 0.37 -14.63
N MET A 321 -3.85 -0.52 -13.84
CA MET A 321 -3.30 -1.87 -13.60
C MET A 321 -3.36 -2.74 -14.85
N VAL A 322 -4.32 -2.51 -15.76
CA VAL A 322 -4.43 -3.25 -17.03
C VAL A 322 -3.12 -3.23 -17.84
N GLU A 323 -2.32 -2.16 -17.75
CA GLU A 323 -1.02 -2.10 -18.42
C GLU A 323 -0.06 -3.16 -17.88
N ASP A 324 0.01 -3.31 -16.56
CA ASP A 324 0.85 -4.32 -15.92
C ASP A 324 0.37 -5.74 -16.19
N ILE A 325 -0.94 -5.95 -16.30
CA ILE A 325 -1.51 -7.25 -16.68
C ILE A 325 -1.13 -7.60 -18.12
N ARG A 326 -1.28 -6.66 -19.05
CA ARG A 326 -0.89 -6.84 -20.47
C ARG A 326 0.59 -7.15 -20.61
N LEU A 327 1.44 -6.43 -19.89
CA LEU A 327 2.89 -6.68 -19.85
C LEU A 327 3.20 -8.05 -19.23
N ALA A 328 2.51 -8.44 -18.15
CA ALA A 328 2.73 -9.72 -17.49
C ALA A 328 2.45 -10.92 -18.40
N VAL A 329 1.43 -10.84 -19.25
CA VAL A 329 1.13 -11.91 -20.22
C VAL A 329 1.80 -11.71 -21.57
N GLU A 330 2.64 -10.69 -21.73
CA GLU A 330 3.28 -10.31 -23.00
C GLU A 330 2.26 -10.22 -24.17
N CYS A 331 1.05 -9.76 -23.88
CA CYS A 331 -0.08 -9.71 -24.82
C CYS A 331 -0.44 -11.06 -25.50
N LYS A 332 -0.05 -12.21 -24.92
CA LYS A 332 -0.31 -13.56 -25.48
C LYS A 332 -1.75 -14.03 -25.32
N VAL A 333 -2.50 -13.45 -24.39
CA VAL A 333 -3.92 -13.70 -24.15
C VAL A 333 -4.66 -12.36 -24.17
N PRO A 334 -5.90 -12.28 -24.69
CA PRO A 334 -6.69 -11.05 -24.65
C PRO A 334 -6.81 -10.50 -23.23
N VAL A 335 -6.49 -9.22 -23.05
CA VAL A 335 -6.66 -8.50 -21.78
C VAL A 335 -7.57 -7.30 -21.99
N ASN A 336 -8.80 -7.44 -21.52
CA ASN A 336 -9.84 -6.43 -21.53
C ASN A 336 -9.79 -5.63 -20.22
N TRP A 337 -10.36 -4.43 -20.25
CA TRP A 337 -10.50 -3.58 -19.09
C TRP A 337 -11.96 -3.19 -18.93
N TYR A 338 -12.43 -3.25 -17.69
CA TYR A 338 -13.69 -2.63 -17.28
C TYR A 338 -13.45 -1.82 -16.02
N GLY A 339 -13.98 -0.61 -16.01
CA GLY A 339 -13.89 0.23 -14.83
C GLY A 339 -14.87 1.37 -14.80
N ARG A 340 -15.06 1.91 -13.60
CA ARG A 340 -15.90 3.07 -13.34
C ARG A 340 -15.03 4.19 -12.77
N LEU A 341 -15.41 5.43 -13.12
CA LEU A 341 -14.61 6.64 -12.87
C LEU A 341 -15.29 7.56 -11.87
N GLY A 342 -14.56 8.55 -11.36
CA GLY A 342 -15.13 9.63 -10.53
C GLY A 342 -15.79 9.17 -9.23
N GLY A 343 -15.42 7.97 -8.76
CA GLY A 343 -15.92 7.32 -7.56
C GLY A 343 -17.27 6.64 -7.65
N ILE A 344 -17.70 6.33 -8.87
CA ILE A 344 -18.73 5.30 -9.07
C ILE A 344 -18.11 3.92 -8.87
N ILE A 345 -18.76 3.08 -8.06
CA ILE A 345 -18.38 1.69 -7.83
C ILE A 345 -19.06 0.82 -8.90
N PRO A 346 -18.34 -0.12 -9.55
CA PRO A 346 -18.95 -1.08 -10.48
C PRO A 346 -20.00 -1.97 -9.82
N GLU A 347 -21.18 -2.11 -10.45
CA GLU A 347 -22.17 -3.10 -10.01
C GLU A 347 -21.81 -4.49 -10.54
N PRO A 348 -21.98 -5.58 -9.76
CA PRO A 348 -21.60 -6.93 -10.18
C PRO A 348 -22.21 -7.35 -11.53
N GLU A 349 -23.47 -7.00 -11.78
CA GLU A 349 -24.20 -7.34 -13.01
C GLU A 349 -23.57 -6.67 -14.24
N GLU A 350 -23.06 -5.44 -14.11
CA GLU A 350 -22.38 -4.75 -15.21
C GLU A 350 -21.08 -5.46 -15.61
N VAL A 351 -20.34 -5.97 -14.61
CA VAL A 351 -19.11 -6.72 -14.84
C VAL A 351 -19.39 -8.09 -15.47
N VAL A 352 -20.49 -8.76 -15.05
CA VAL A 352 -20.92 -10.02 -15.68
C VAL A 352 -21.28 -9.81 -17.15
N GLU A 353 -21.96 -8.71 -17.48
CA GLU A 353 -22.27 -8.39 -18.88
C GLU A 353 -21.00 -8.15 -19.70
N GLU A 354 -19.99 -7.50 -19.14
CA GLU A 354 -18.70 -7.34 -19.82
C GLU A 354 -17.98 -8.69 -20.01
N LEU A 355 -18.00 -9.58 -19.02
CA LEU A 355 -17.47 -10.94 -19.16
C LEU A 355 -18.18 -11.71 -20.28
N ARG A 356 -19.50 -11.58 -20.43
CA ARG A 356 -20.24 -12.23 -21.52
C ARG A 356 -19.78 -11.77 -22.89
N LYS A 357 -19.50 -10.48 -23.07
CA LYS A 357 -18.96 -9.96 -24.35
C LYS A 357 -17.60 -10.57 -24.70
N MET A 358 -16.83 -11.03 -23.72
CA MET A 358 -15.56 -11.74 -23.94
C MET A 358 -15.74 -13.23 -24.28
N THR A 359 -16.92 -13.80 -24.02
CA THR A 359 -17.23 -15.21 -24.31
C THR A 359 -17.78 -15.46 -25.72
N LEU A 360 -18.29 -14.39 -26.35
CA LEU A 360 -18.78 -14.37 -27.72
C LEU A 360 -17.62 -14.17 -28.70
#